data_AF-A0A3D3KLW4-F1
#
_entry.id   AF-A0A3D3KLW4-F1
#
_cell.length_a   1.000
_cell.length_b   1.000
_cell.length_c   1.000
_cell.angle_alpha   90.00
_cell.angle_beta   90.00
_cell.angle_gamma   90.00
#
_symmetry.space_group_name_H-M   'P 1'
#
loop_
_entity.id
_entity.type
_entity.pdbx_description
1 polymer ?
#
loop_
_entity_poly.entity_id
_entity_poly.type
_entity_poly.pdbx_seq_one_letter_code
_entity_poly.pdbx_strand_id
1 'polypeptide(L)'
;MKPEAELMRFVVTFQDGGVAEGSPLGSLDTGWNNLPDKPIEKLAYTNPYGDQIVLQGYREYNHMVECVQHIGGRPHVTDVYLMGAGRSGGGDTVVVYKLTAFQKSAEDPFQARDVSVRVCPRGQEYLGSETWGWRRGIHPD
;
A
#
# COMPACT_ATOMS: atom_id res chain seq x y z
N MET A 1 -0.95 27.16 14.31
CA MET A 1 -0.23 26.05 13.65
C MET A 1 -1.23 25.34 12.77
N LYS A 2 -0.98 25.23 11.45
CA LYS A 2 -1.66 24.21 10.66
C LYS A 2 -1.11 22.86 11.14
N PRO A 3 -1.96 21.85 11.41
CA PRO A 3 -1.42 20.51 11.66
C PRO A 3 -0.51 20.15 10.49
N GLU A 4 0.66 19.57 10.77
CA GLU A 4 1.45 18.93 9.72
C GLU A 4 0.48 18.02 8.98
N ALA A 5 0.20 18.33 7.71
CA ALA A 5 -0.70 17.51 6.94
C ALA A 5 -0.09 16.11 6.91
N GLU A 6 -0.76 15.13 7.52
CA GLU A 6 -0.22 13.78 7.58
C GLU A 6 0.01 13.30 6.14
N LEU A 7 1.26 12.92 5.85
CA LEU A 7 1.62 12.51 4.50
C LEU A 7 1.13 11.08 4.26
N MET A 8 0.50 10.84 3.10
CA MET A 8 0.06 9.50 2.71
C MET A 8 1.25 8.55 2.62
N ARG A 9 1.22 7.48 3.40
CA ARG A 9 2.29 6.47 3.47
C ARG A 9 1.80 5.19 4.12
N PHE A 10 2.55 4.11 3.90
CA PHE A 10 2.33 2.87 4.63
C PHE A 10 3.04 2.89 5.99
N VAL A 11 2.51 2.10 6.92
CA VAL A 11 3.12 1.75 8.19
C VAL A 11 3.05 0.23 8.33
N VAL A 12 4.19 -0.39 8.61
CA VAL A 12 4.30 -1.82 8.87
C VAL A 12 4.55 -2.02 10.35
N THR A 13 3.74 -2.87 10.98
CA THR A 13 4.03 -3.46 12.29
C THR A 13 4.53 -4.88 12.06
N PHE A 14 5.71 -5.20 12.59
CA PHE A 14 6.31 -6.53 12.55
C PHE A 14 5.86 -7.37 13.76
N GLN A 15 5.95 -8.69 13.65
CA GLN A 15 5.55 -9.61 14.72
C GLN A 15 6.37 -9.48 16.02
N ASP A 16 7.57 -8.91 15.94
CA ASP A 16 8.40 -8.59 17.12
C ASP A 16 7.99 -7.27 17.79
N GLY A 17 6.90 -6.64 17.35
CA GLY A 17 6.41 -5.35 17.81
C GLY A 17 7.14 -4.15 17.19
N GLY A 18 8.16 -4.39 16.34
CA GLY A 18 8.84 -3.33 15.61
C GLY A 18 7.90 -2.59 14.64
N VAL A 19 8.18 -1.32 14.39
CA VAL A 19 7.43 -0.50 13.43
C VAL A 19 8.38 0.10 12.41
N ALA A 20 7.97 0.09 11.15
CA ALA A 20 8.62 0.83 10.06
C ALA A 20 7.59 1.65 9.29
N GLU A 21 7.98 2.87 8.92
CA GLU A 21 7.17 3.76 8.09
C GLU A 21 7.77 3.84 6.68
N GLY A 22 6.90 3.85 5.68
CA GLY A 22 7.28 4.15 4.32
C GLY A 22 7.58 5.64 4.13
N SER A 23 8.24 5.93 3.01
CA SER A 23 8.37 7.31 2.53
C SER A 23 6.99 7.87 2.15
N PRO A 24 6.79 9.19 2.28
CA PRO A 24 5.61 9.88 1.75
C PRO A 24 5.35 9.57 0.27
N LEU A 25 4.08 9.45 -0.10
CA LEU A 25 3.63 9.36 -1.48
C LEU A 25 4.12 10.56 -2.29
N GLY A 26 4.68 10.29 -3.48
CA GLY A 26 5.39 11.29 -4.31
C GLY A 26 6.91 11.24 -4.16
N SER A 27 7.44 10.49 -3.19
CA SER A 27 8.87 10.15 -3.14
C SER A 27 9.26 9.21 -4.28
N LEU A 28 10.52 9.27 -4.74
CA LEU A 28 11.05 8.38 -5.78
C LEU A 28 11.01 6.89 -5.38
N ASP A 29 11.14 6.62 -4.08
CA ASP A 29 11.04 5.29 -3.49
C ASP A 29 10.12 5.34 -2.28
N THR A 30 9.19 4.39 -2.21
CA THR A 30 8.26 4.21 -1.10
C THR A 30 8.94 3.63 0.14
N GLY A 31 10.13 3.05 -0.01
CA GLY A 31 10.87 2.37 1.05
C GLY A 31 10.44 0.92 1.24
N TRP A 32 9.45 0.42 0.49
CA TRP A 32 8.96 -0.96 0.62
C TRP A 32 10.06 -2.01 0.44
N ASN A 33 10.94 -1.81 -0.55
CA ASN A 33 12.05 -2.73 -0.84
C ASN A 33 13.19 -2.63 0.20
N ASN A 34 13.22 -1.58 1.02
CA ASN A 34 14.24 -1.35 2.04
C ASN A 34 13.78 -1.79 3.44
N LEU A 35 12.56 -2.33 3.58
CA LEU A 35 12.08 -2.85 4.84
C LEU A 35 12.99 -3.99 5.37
N PRO A 36 13.19 -4.07 6.70
CA PRO A 36 13.84 -5.20 7.33
C PRO A 36 13.23 -6.53 6.85
N ASP A 37 14.07 -7.55 6.65
CA ASP A 37 13.59 -8.91 6.36
C ASP A 37 13.07 -9.56 7.65
N LYS A 38 11.86 -9.16 8.04
CA LYS A 38 11.14 -9.64 9.23
C LYS A 38 9.67 -9.90 8.89
N PRO A 39 9.03 -10.89 9.54
CA PRO A 39 7.62 -11.16 9.34
C PRO A 39 6.73 -9.97 9.74
N ILE A 40 5.83 -9.58 8.84
CA ILE A 40 4.87 -8.51 9.03
C ILE A 40 3.64 -9.05 9.78
N GLU A 41 3.25 -8.34 10.84
CA GLU A 41 1.98 -8.56 11.52
C GLU A 41 0.85 -7.80 10.81
N LYS A 42 1.08 -6.52 10.53
CA LYS A 42 0.06 -5.58 10.05
C LYS A 42 0.67 -4.61 9.05
N LEU A 43 -0.05 -4.36 7.96
CA LEU A 43 0.22 -3.29 7.00
C LEU A 43 -0.94 -2.28 7.04
N ALA A 44 -0.66 -1.07 7.48
CA ALA A 44 -1.60 0.04 7.47
C ALA A 44 -1.20 1.07 6.41
N TYR A 45 -2.18 1.77 5.84
CA TYR A 45 -1.95 2.92 4.96
C TYR A 45 -2.86 4.05 5.39
N THR A 46 -2.27 5.18 5.76
CA THR A 46 -2.97 6.32 6.35
C THR A 46 -3.14 7.42 5.31
N ASN A 47 -4.35 7.99 5.22
CA ASN A 47 -4.59 9.20 4.43
C ASN A 47 -4.29 10.47 5.26
N PRO A 48 -4.26 11.68 4.68
CA PRO A 48 -3.95 12.89 5.44
C PRO A 48 -4.99 13.32 6.47
N TYR A 49 -6.15 12.67 6.46
CA TYR A 49 -7.25 12.91 7.40
C TYR A 49 -7.22 11.93 8.58
N GLY A 50 -6.26 11.00 8.61
CA GLY A 50 -6.11 9.99 9.65
C GLY A 50 -6.89 8.69 9.40
N ASP A 51 -7.61 8.56 8.28
CA ASP A 51 -8.27 7.30 7.94
C ASP A 51 -7.25 6.26 7.50
N GLN A 52 -7.47 4.99 7.89
CA GLN A 52 -6.54 3.91 7.62
C GLN A 52 -7.21 2.75 6.87
N ILE A 53 -6.54 2.26 5.84
CA ILE A 53 -6.74 0.90 5.34
C ILE A 53 -5.77 0.01 6.10
N VAL A 54 -6.27 -1.08 6.68
CA VAL A 54 -5.46 -2.02 7.48
C VAL A 54 -5.62 -3.43 6.94
N LEU A 55 -4.49 -4.05 6.61
CA LEU A 55 -4.35 -5.47 6.30
C LEU A 55 -3.63 -6.16 7.45
N GLN A 56 -4.20 -7.26 7.95
CA GLN A 56 -3.64 -8.06 9.04
C GLN A 56 -3.99 -9.54 8.87
N GLY A 57 -3.13 -10.43 9.35
CA GLY A 57 -3.36 -11.88 9.34
C GLY A 57 -3.09 -12.56 7.98
N TYR A 58 -2.34 -11.92 7.10
CA TYR A 58 -1.96 -12.48 5.80
C TYR A 58 -0.61 -13.20 5.86
N ARG A 59 -0.43 -14.19 4.99
CA ARG A 59 0.81 -14.96 4.81
C ARG A 59 1.91 -14.13 4.17
N GLU A 60 1.52 -13.26 3.25
CA GLU A 60 2.43 -12.31 2.61
C GLU A 60 1.71 -10.98 2.41
N TYR A 61 2.49 -9.91 2.39
CA TYR A 61 2.03 -8.56 2.11
C TYR A 61 2.77 -7.99 0.90
N ASN A 62 2.13 -7.11 0.16
CA ASN A 62 2.78 -6.30 -0.86
C ASN A 62 2.26 -4.86 -0.86
N HIS A 63 3.11 -3.94 -1.29
CA HIS A 63 2.76 -2.55 -1.53
C HIS A 63 3.38 -2.08 -2.84
N MET A 64 2.54 -1.49 -3.69
CA MET A 64 2.94 -0.96 -4.99
C MET A 64 2.33 0.42 -5.18
N VAL A 65 3.04 1.29 -5.89
CA VAL A 65 2.54 2.59 -6.34
C VAL A 65 2.72 2.65 -7.85
N GLU A 66 1.61 2.88 -8.56
CA GLU A 66 1.58 3.13 -9.99
C GLU A 66 1.36 4.63 -10.19
N CYS A 67 2.27 5.29 -10.92
CA CYS A 67 2.13 6.70 -11.22
C CYS A 67 1.57 6.89 -12.62
N VAL A 68 0.41 7.54 -12.73
CA VAL A 68 -0.19 7.95 -14.00
C VAL A 68 0.00 9.45 -14.10
N GLN A 69 1.15 9.89 -14.62
CA GLN A 69 1.44 11.31 -14.80
C GLN A 69 0.55 11.93 -15.88
N HIS A 70 0.00 13.13 -15.61
CA HIS A 70 -0.53 14.00 -16.66
C HIS A 70 0.46 15.11 -17.03
N ILE A 71 0.69 15.17 -18.34
CA ILE A 71 1.52 16.13 -19.09
C ILE A 71 0.93 17.54 -18.99
N GLY A 72 1.78 18.56 -18.82
CA GLY A 72 1.39 19.95 -19.11
C GLY A 72 0.83 20.78 -17.96
N GLY A 73 1.25 20.53 -16.71
CA GLY A 73 1.19 21.57 -15.65
C GLY A 73 0.18 21.38 -14.51
N ARG A 74 0.08 20.16 -13.94
CA ARG A 74 -0.77 19.71 -12.79
C ARG A 74 -2.08 19.09 -13.29
N PRO A 75 -2.65 18.02 -12.68
CA PRO A 75 -2.38 17.34 -11.39
C PRO A 75 -1.71 15.94 -11.49
N HIS A 76 -1.13 15.44 -10.39
CA HIS A 76 -0.57 14.08 -10.27
C HIS A 76 -1.63 13.10 -9.77
N VAL A 77 -1.90 12.06 -10.56
CA VAL A 77 -2.75 10.93 -10.15
C VAL A 77 -1.87 9.71 -9.97
N THR A 78 -2.05 9.00 -8.86
CA THR A 78 -1.31 7.78 -8.58
C THR A 78 -2.23 6.77 -7.93
N ASP A 79 -2.08 5.52 -8.32
CA ASP A 79 -2.79 4.40 -7.72
C ASP A 79 -1.86 3.70 -6.73
N VAL A 80 -2.31 3.58 -5.49
CA VAL A 80 -1.64 2.87 -4.42
C VAL A 80 -2.31 1.52 -4.25
N TYR A 81 -1.52 0.46 -4.27
CA TYR A 81 -1.99 -0.90 -4.08
C TYR A 81 -1.45 -1.46 -2.77
N LEU A 82 -2.36 -1.96 -1.94
CA LEU A 82 -2.05 -2.69 -0.71
C LEU A 82 -2.59 -4.11 -0.86
N MET A 83 -1.73 -5.10 -0.69
CA MET A 83 -2.07 -6.47 -0.99
C MET A 83 -1.77 -7.38 0.18
N GLY A 84 -2.68 -8.31 0.45
CA GLY A 84 -2.51 -9.40 1.40
C GLY A 84 -2.77 -10.74 0.73
N ALA A 85 -1.78 -11.62 0.72
CA ALA A 85 -1.92 -12.98 0.19
C ALA A 85 -2.25 -13.97 1.32
N GLY A 86 -3.19 -14.87 1.08
CA GLY A 86 -3.62 -15.89 2.02
C GLY A 86 -4.41 -16.99 1.33
N ARG A 87 -4.84 -18.00 2.10
CA ARG A 87 -5.73 -19.04 1.59
C ARG A 87 -7.18 -18.65 1.79
N SER A 88 -7.97 -18.76 0.75
CA SER A 88 -9.43 -18.65 0.81
C SER A 88 -10.06 -19.58 -0.23
N GLY A 89 -11.15 -20.24 0.12
CA GLY A 89 -11.91 -21.07 -0.82
C GLY A 89 -11.13 -22.23 -1.47
N GLY A 90 -10.09 -22.76 -0.81
CA GLY A 90 -9.33 -23.93 -1.29
C GLY A 90 -8.13 -23.63 -2.20
N GLY A 91 -7.74 -22.36 -2.37
CA GLY A 91 -6.55 -21.96 -3.13
C GLY A 91 -5.87 -20.70 -2.58
N ASP A 92 -4.73 -20.35 -3.17
CA ASP A 92 -4.00 -19.14 -2.84
C ASP A 92 -4.67 -17.92 -3.50
N THR A 93 -5.06 -16.98 -2.67
CA THR A 93 -5.80 -15.77 -3.04
C THR A 93 -5.10 -14.52 -2.55
N VAL A 94 -5.35 -13.40 -3.22
CA VAL A 94 -4.85 -12.09 -2.85
C VAL A 94 -6.03 -11.14 -2.69
N VAL A 95 -6.10 -10.47 -1.55
CA VAL A 95 -6.94 -9.29 -1.35
C VAL A 95 -6.14 -8.08 -1.80
N VAL A 96 -6.68 -7.33 -2.76
CA VAL A 96 -6.06 -6.12 -3.31
C VAL A 96 -6.94 -4.93 -2.97
N TYR A 97 -6.44 -4.02 -2.15
CA TYR A 97 -6.97 -2.67 -2.04
C TYR A 97 -6.26 -1.79 -3.05
N LYS A 98 -7.02 -1.05 -3.85
CA LYS A 98 -6.53 0.00 -4.73
C LYS A 98 -7.10 1.33 -4.25
N LEU A 99 -6.21 2.27 -3.97
CA LEU A 99 -6.53 3.64 -3.59
C LEU A 99 -6.01 4.60 -4.67
N THR A 100 -6.90 5.35 -5.30
CA THR A 100 -6.51 6.45 -6.18
C THR A 100 -6.26 7.70 -5.35
N ALA A 101 -5.05 8.23 -5.46
CA ALA A 101 -4.62 9.45 -4.79
C ALA A 101 -4.34 10.56 -5.80
N PHE A 102 -4.69 11.79 -5.42
CA PHE A 102 -4.61 12.96 -6.28
C PHE A 102 -3.86 14.09 -5.59
N GLN A 103 -2.93 14.71 -6.30
CA GLN A 103 -2.27 15.93 -5.86
C GLN A 103 -2.58 17.08 -6.82
N LYS A 104 -3.20 18.13 -6.27
CA LYS A 104 -3.62 19.33 -7.03
C LYS A 104 -2.43 20.16 -7.50
N SER A 105 -1.39 20.29 -6.67
CA SER A 105 -0.13 20.95 -6.98
C SER A 105 0.99 20.41 -6.08
N ALA A 106 2.26 20.67 -6.42
CA ALA A 106 3.39 20.19 -5.62
C ALA A 106 3.40 20.70 -4.16
N GLU A 107 2.66 21.78 -3.87
CA GLU A 107 2.52 22.35 -2.53
C GLU A 107 1.33 21.76 -1.76
N ASP A 108 0.42 21.06 -2.44
CA ASP A 108 -0.74 20.42 -1.83
C ASP A 108 -0.41 18.97 -1.41
N PRO A 109 -0.92 18.47 -0.27
CA PRO A 109 -0.82 17.05 0.06
C PRO A 109 -1.63 16.21 -0.93
N PHE A 110 -1.22 14.96 -1.14
CA PHE A 110 -2.05 13.98 -1.84
C PHE A 110 -3.36 13.77 -1.08
N GLN A 111 -4.46 13.64 -1.80
CA GLN A 111 -5.77 13.33 -1.24
C GLN A 111 -6.23 11.97 -1.77
N ALA A 112 -6.68 11.10 -0.86
CA ALA A 112 -7.41 9.90 -1.21
C ALA A 112 -8.74 10.25 -1.90
N ARG A 113 -9.07 9.55 -2.98
CA ARG A 113 -10.33 9.74 -3.73
C ARG A 113 -11.16 8.48 -3.74
N ASP A 114 -10.73 7.50 -4.51
CA ASP A 114 -11.47 6.27 -4.71
C ASP A 114 -10.73 5.10 -4.05
N VAL A 115 -11.45 4.30 -3.27
CA VAL A 115 -10.95 3.05 -2.71
C VAL A 115 -11.78 1.91 -3.29
N SER A 116 -11.10 0.94 -3.87
CA SER A 116 -11.72 -0.30 -4.34
C SER A 116 -11.01 -1.50 -3.73
N VAL A 117 -11.75 -2.58 -3.53
CA VAL A 117 -11.22 -3.85 -3.06
C VAL A 117 -11.63 -4.96 -4.01
N ARG A 118 -10.71 -5.87 -4.28
CA ARG A 118 -11.02 -7.10 -5.01
C ARG A 118 -10.25 -8.28 -4.43
N VAL A 119 -10.78 -9.47 -4.66
CA VAL A 119 -10.11 -10.74 -4.35
C VAL A 119 -9.84 -11.46 -5.66
N CYS A 120 -8.63 -11.97 -5.83
CA CYS A 120 -8.26 -12.73 -7.03
C CYS A 120 -7.32 -13.90 -6.68
N PRO A 121 -7.12 -14.85 -7.61
CA PRO A 121 -6.05 -15.83 -7.48
C PRO A 121 -4.68 -15.15 -7.35
N ARG A 122 -3.75 -15.80 -6.65
CA ARG A 122 -2.33 -15.42 -6.66
C ARG A 122 -1.79 -15.44 -8.09
N GLY A 123 -1.01 -14.42 -8.46
CA GLY A 123 -0.47 -14.24 -9.81
C GLY A 123 -1.38 -13.42 -10.74
N GLN A 124 -2.49 -12.86 -10.23
CA GLN A 124 -3.43 -12.02 -10.99
C GLN A 124 -3.77 -10.71 -10.27
N GLU A 125 -2.96 -10.35 -9.27
CA GLU A 125 -3.18 -9.19 -8.39
C GLU A 125 -2.97 -7.82 -9.06
N TYR A 126 -2.36 -7.76 -10.25
CA TYR A 126 -2.20 -6.51 -10.99
C TYR A 126 -2.54 -6.67 -12.47
N LEU A 127 -3.72 -6.17 -12.88
CA LEU A 127 -4.20 -6.21 -14.27
C LEU A 127 -4.16 -7.63 -14.89
N GLY A 128 -4.35 -8.67 -14.07
CA GLY A 128 -4.28 -10.07 -14.50
C GLY A 128 -2.88 -10.68 -14.49
N SER A 129 -1.88 -9.96 -13.99
CA SER A 129 -0.48 -10.37 -13.88
C SER A 129 0.00 -10.44 -12.43
N GLU A 130 1.11 -11.15 -12.24
CA GLU A 130 1.80 -11.25 -10.95
C GLU A 130 2.54 -9.96 -10.59
N THR A 131 2.73 -9.76 -9.29
CA THR A 131 3.54 -8.69 -8.73
C THR A 131 4.72 -9.25 -7.94
N TRP A 132 5.73 -8.41 -7.75
CA TRP A 132 6.98 -8.73 -7.08
C TRP A 132 7.11 -7.93 -5.77
N GLY A 133 8.11 -8.26 -4.94
CA GLY A 133 8.37 -7.52 -3.70
C GLY A 133 7.54 -8.01 -2.50
N TRP A 134 6.98 -9.21 -2.56
CA TRP A 134 6.22 -9.81 -1.47
C TRP A 134 7.06 -9.98 -0.21
N ARG A 135 6.47 -9.61 0.92
CA ARG A 135 7.08 -9.69 2.25
C ARG A 135 6.31 -10.70 3.10
N ARG A 136 7.04 -11.56 3.82
CA ARG A 136 6.47 -12.60 4.68
C ARG A 136 5.62 -12.00 5.81
N GLY A 137 4.53 -12.65 6.14
CA GLY A 137 3.56 -12.26 7.15
C GLY A 137 3.36 -13.30 8.26
N ILE A 138 2.21 -13.23 8.95
CA ILE A 138 1.77 -14.19 9.97
C ILE A 138 0.89 -15.25 9.30
N HIS A 139 1.52 -16.29 8.78
CA HIS A 139 0.94 -17.63 8.84
C HIS A 139 1.98 -18.65 8.38
N PRO A 140 2.37 -19.61 9.23
CA PRO A 140 2.85 -20.88 8.71
C PRO A 140 1.65 -21.62 8.10
N ASP A 141 1.93 -22.41 7.08
CA ASP A 141 1.01 -23.47 6.63
C ASP A 141 0.54 -24.36 7.78
#